data_AF-A0A7S2HT72-F1
#
_entry.id   AF-A0A7S2HT72-F1
#
_cell.length_a   1.000
_cell.length_b   1.000
_cell.length_c   1.000
_cell.angle_alpha   90.00
_cell.angle_beta   90.00
_cell.angle_gamma   90.00
#
_symmetry.space_group_name_H-M   'P 1'
#
loop_
_entity.id
_entity.type
_entity.pdbx_description
1 polymer ?
#
loop_
_entity_poly.entity_id
_entity_poly.type
_entity_poly.pdbx_seq_one_letter_code
_entity_poly.pdbx_strand_id
1 'polypeptide(L)'
;PPGCEAMRFQLKHPEVGEQGCAAIANLALNDECRVAVAQADGIKACLAGLKMHLNHPGIQAYGLGALGNLAAHEGNCIIILQAGCIEMLVRVMQTWPDEARVQHFACMAVSNLGHDDSNKVQLGKVGVNRLVVGAMNRHRDHSGVQEQGCGALANLSIHASNMNEIAQIGGIEMVVDALKRHMQHPGVQENACFALSKFIAMPNEAYRQRMRSAGALEVLGELGGLNLDFDVKLCVRVLLRRLNEQGPPVPPVQSQQPPQQGQGPAAPGAGANSAAFGVRSQQGIGQGFSQGFGMRPNGVVGGQHGAAVVGLA
;
A
#
# COMPACT_ATOMS: atom_id res chain seq x y z
N PRO A 1 -23.92 -10.06 16.77
CA PRO A 1 -23.11 -10.64 17.87
C PRO A 1 -23.19 -9.77 19.13
N PRO A 2 -23.10 -10.34 20.36
CA PRO A 2 -23.24 -9.61 21.63
C PRO A 2 -22.31 -8.40 21.76
N GLY A 3 -21.12 -8.45 21.15
CA GLY A 3 -20.15 -7.35 21.16
C GLY A 3 -20.64 -6.06 20.47
N CYS A 4 -21.50 -6.15 19.46
CA CYS A 4 -22.01 -4.96 18.76
C CYS A 4 -23.08 -4.22 19.59
N GLU A 5 -23.90 -4.95 20.35
CA GLU A 5 -24.90 -4.36 21.26
C GLU A 5 -24.25 -3.75 22.50
N ALA A 6 -23.24 -4.41 23.07
CA ALA A 6 -22.46 -3.87 24.18
C ALA A 6 -21.75 -2.55 23.79
N MET A 7 -21.21 -2.46 22.57
CA MET A 7 -20.56 -1.25 22.09
C MET A 7 -21.54 -0.07 21.97
N ARG A 8 -22.77 -0.30 21.49
CA ARG A 8 -23.80 0.76 21.37
C ARG A 8 -24.13 1.44 22.70
N PHE A 9 -24.19 0.68 23.79
CA PHE A 9 -24.62 1.21 25.09
C PHE A 9 -23.48 1.78 25.94
N GLN A 10 -22.21 1.50 25.61
CA GLN A 10 -21.08 1.78 26.51
C GLN A 10 -19.94 2.61 25.90
N LEU A 11 -20.14 3.23 24.74
CA LEU A 11 -19.22 4.24 24.17
C LEU A 11 -18.96 5.47 25.09
N LYS A 12 -19.53 5.55 26.29
CA LYS A 12 -19.19 6.57 27.29
C LYS A 12 -17.91 6.24 28.07
N HIS A 13 -17.54 4.96 28.18
CA HIS A 13 -16.33 4.51 28.87
C HIS A 13 -15.26 4.11 27.85
N PRO A 14 -14.12 4.82 27.78
CA PRO A 14 -13.11 4.57 26.75
C PRO A 14 -12.52 3.15 26.78
N GLU A 15 -12.34 2.57 27.98
CA GLU A 15 -11.81 1.21 28.13
C GLU A 15 -12.73 0.16 27.50
N VAL A 16 -14.04 0.29 27.71
CA VAL A 16 -15.03 -0.59 27.07
C VAL A 16 -15.07 -0.35 25.55
N GLY A 17 -14.96 0.90 25.13
CA GLY A 17 -14.88 1.26 23.71
C GLY A 17 -13.68 0.60 23.02
N GLU A 18 -12.51 0.60 23.67
CA GLU A 18 -11.30 -0.05 23.15
C GLU A 18 -11.51 -1.56 22.97
N GLN A 19 -11.98 -2.23 24.03
CA GLN A 19 -12.23 -3.67 23.98
C GLN A 19 -13.32 -4.05 22.97
N GLY A 20 -14.35 -3.20 22.83
CA GLY A 20 -15.39 -3.36 21.80
C GLY A 20 -14.81 -3.30 20.39
N CYS A 21 -14.00 -2.27 20.09
CA CYS A 21 -13.29 -2.16 18.82
C CYS A 21 -12.38 -3.37 18.57
N ALA A 22 -11.62 -3.81 19.58
CA ALA A 22 -10.71 -4.94 19.47
C ALA A 22 -11.45 -6.25 19.17
N ALA A 23 -12.56 -6.51 19.87
CA ALA A 23 -13.42 -7.66 19.61
C ALA A 23 -13.98 -7.66 18.19
N ILE A 24 -14.45 -6.50 17.70
CA ILE A 24 -14.91 -6.37 16.32
C ILE A 24 -13.77 -6.61 15.33
N ALA A 25 -12.58 -6.07 15.58
CA ALA A 25 -11.42 -6.28 14.71
C ALA A 25 -11.06 -7.77 14.58
N ASN A 26 -11.12 -8.51 15.68
CA ASN A 26 -10.87 -9.95 15.70
C ASN A 26 -11.96 -10.74 14.97
N LEU A 27 -13.24 -10.44 15.24
CA LEU A 27 -14.36 -11.08 14.53
C LEU A 27 -14.27 -10.84 13.02
N ALA A 28 -13.89 -9.63 12.62
CA ALA A 28 -13.78 -9.26 11.21
C ALA A 28 -12.64 -9.94 10.46
N LEU A 29 -11.79 -10.76 11.11
CA LEU A 29 -10.80 -11.60 10.42
C LEU A 29 -11.45 -12.78 9.67
N ASN A 30 -12.68 -13.15 10.02
CA ASN A 30 -13.44 -14.22 9.39
C ASN A 30 -14.53 -13.63 8.47
N ASP A 31 -14.63 -14.14 7.24
CA ASP A 31 -15.50 -13.57 6.21
C ASP A 31 -17.00 -13.66 6.53
N GLU A 32 -17.47 -14.76 7.13
CA GLU A 32 -18.86 -14.89 7.59
C GLU A 32 -19.18 -13.87 8.69
N CYS A 33 -18.22 -13.67 9.60
CA CYS A 33 -18.34 -12.70 10.67
C CYS A 33 -18.36 -11.25 10.15
N ARG A 34 -17.67 -10.92 9.05
CA ARG A 34 -17.69 -9.56 8.47
C ARG A 34 -19.12 -9.13 8.11
N VAL A 35 -19.92 -10.02 7.55
CA VAL A 35 -21.32 -9.75 7.19
C VAL A 35 -22.18 -9.62 8.45
N ALA A 36 -22.06 -10.56 9.39
CA ALA A 36 -22.84 -10.56 10.62
C ALA A 36 -22.56 -9.32 11.51
N VAL A 37 -21.31 -8.87 11.56
CA VAL A 37 -20.90 -7.65 12.26
C VAL A 37 -21.50 -6.41 11.60
N ALA A 38 -21.49 -6.33 10.27
CA ALA A 38 -22.08 -5.21 9.55
C ALA A 38 -23.61 -5.14 9.75
N GLN A 39 -24.30 -6.28 9.70
CA GLN A 39 -25.74 -6.38 9.99
C GLN A 39 -26.08 -5.99 11.43
N ALA A 40 -25.17 -6.23 12.37
CA ALA A 40 -25.30 -5.80 13.77
C ALA A 40 -24.82 -4.35 14.00
N ASP A 41 -24.69 -3.55 12.94
CA ASP A 41 -24.26 -2.14 12.98
C ASP A 41 -22.85 -1.91 13.58
N GLY A 42 -21.98 -2.93 13.54
CA GLY A 42 -20.60 -2.83 14.03
C GLY A 42 -19.78 -1.74 13.33
N ILE A 43 -20.00 -1.53 12.03
CA ILE A 43 -19.37 -0.43 11.26
C ILE A 43 -19.73 0.92 11.89
N LYS A 44 -21.03 1.16 12.17
CA LYS A 44 -21.50 2.41 12.78
C LYS A 44 -20.92 2.59 14.19
N ALA A 45 -20.82 1.49 14.96
CA ALA A 45 -20.27 1.52 16.31
C ALA A 45 -18.78 1.90 16.31
N CYS A 46 -17.97 1.31 15.43
CA CYS A 46 -16.55 1.67 15.26
C CYS A 46 -16.39 3.15 14.87
N LEU A 47 -17.16 3.63 13.88
CA LEU A 47 -17.12 5.02 13.46
C LEU A 47 -17.53 5.98 14.58
N ALA A 48 -18.54 5.62 15.38
CA ALA A 48 -18.94 6.42 16.54
C ALA A 48 -17.83 6.47 17.59
N GLY A 49 -17.19 5.34 17.90
CA GLY A 49 -16.04 5.29 18.81
C GLY A 49 -14.88 6.17 18.36
N LEU A 50 -14.51 6.09 17.08
CA LEU A 50 -13.46 6.92 16.47
C LEU A 50 -13.77 8.42 16.53
N LYS A 51 -15.05 8.81 16.42
CA LYS A 51 -15.52 10.21 16.51
C LYS A 51 -15.63 10.73 17.94
N MET A 52 -16.02 9.88 18.89
CA MET A 52 -16.22 10.29 20.29
C MET A 52 -14.91 10.37 21.06
N HIS A 53 -13.96 9.48 20.78
CA HIS A 53 -12.75 9.31 21.60
C HIS A 53 -11.47 9.70 20.85
N LEU A 54 -11.40 10.95 20.41
CA LEU A 54 -10.29 11.44 19.58
C LEU A 54 -8.92 11.31 20.25
N ASN A 55 -8.93 11.42 21.58
CA ASN A 55 -7.74 11.43 22.42
C ASN A 55 -7.42 10.05 23.03
N HIS A 56 -8.03 8.97 22.52
CA HIS A 56 -7.81 7.61 23.03
C HIS A 56 -7.14 6.72 21.98
N PRO A 57 -5.82 6.46 22.06
CA PRO A 57 -5.07 5.77 21.01
C PRO A 57 -5.55 4.34 20.79
N GLY A 58 -5.95 3.62 21.84
CA GLY A 58 -6.51 2.27 21.74
C GLY A 58 -7.77 2.19 20.86
N ILE A 59 -8.75 3.07 21.10
CA ILE A 59 -9.96 3.16 20.26
C ILE A 59 -9.62 3.56 18.83
N GLN A 60 -8.71 4.52 18.64
CA GLN A 60 -8.29 4.93 17.31
C GLN A 60 -7.64 3.78 16.53
N ALA A 61 -6.76 3.02 17.19
CA ALA A 61 -6.07 1.88 16.64
C ALA A 61 -7.04 0.74 16.28
N TYR A 62 -7.78 0.21 17.25
CA TYR A 62 -8.66 -0.93 17.02
C TYR A 62 -9.89 -0.56 16.19
N GLY A 63 -10.37 0.68 16.28
CA GLY A 63 -11.48 1.15 15.46
C GLY A 63 -11.12 1.17 13.98
N LEU A 64 -9.93 1.68 13.63
CA LEU A 64 -9.43 1.59 12.25
C LEU A 64 -9.12 0.15 11.86
N GLY A 65 -8.55 -0.66 12.76
CA GLY A 65 -8.29 -2.08 12.51
C GLY A 65 -9.55 -2.85 12.17
N ALA A 66 -10.62 -2.62 12.94
CA ALA A 66 -11.94 -3.19 12.69
C ALA A 66 -12.52 -2.77 11.34
N LEU A 67 -12.50 -1.48 11.02
CA LEU A 67 -13.00 -0.98 9.73
C LEU A 67 -12.16 -1.52 8.56
N GLY A 68 -10.84 -1.56 8.70
CA GLY A 68 -9.93 -2.12 7.71
C GLY A 68 -10.21 -3.59 7.42
N ASN A 69 -10.43 -4.40 8.47
CA ASN A 69 -10.83 -5.79 8.30
C ASN A 69 -12.23 -5.89 7.67
N LEU A 70 -13.22 -5.16 8.17
CA LEU A 70 -14.58 -5.20 7.61
C LEU A 70 -14.61 -4.81 6.12
N ALA A 71 -13.75 -3.89 5.69
CA ALA A 71 -13.64 -3.43 4.30
C ALA A 71 -13.11 -4.48 3.32
N ALA A 72 -12.56 -5.61 3.78
CA ALA A 72 -12.18 -6.70 2.89
C ALA A 72 -13.40 -7.38 2.23
N HIS A 73 -14.61 -7.16 2.75
CA HIS A 73 -15.86 -7.53 2.10
C HIS A 73 -16.41 -6.35 1.27
N GLU A 74 -16.67 -6.56 -0.02
CA GLU A 74 -17.03 -5.51 -0.98
C GLU A 74 -18.24 -4.68 -0.53
N GLY A 75 -19.33 -5.34 -0.10
CA GLY A 75 -20.53 -4.65 0.37
C GLY A 75 -20.29 -3.79 1.63
N ASN A 76 -19.35 -4.19 2.49
CA ASN A 76 -19.00 -3.41 3.69
C ASN A 76 -18.11 -2.24 3.33
N CYS A 77 -17.18 -2.43 2.38
CA CYS A 77 -16.28 -1.41 1.88
C CYS A 77 -17.06 -0.17 1.42
N ILE A 78 -18.11 -0.37 0.62
CA ILE A 78 -18.99 0.72 0.14
C ILE A 78 -19.57 1.51 1.31
N ILE A 79 -20.12 0.84 2.32
CA ILE A 79 -20.74 1.47 3.50
C ILE A 79 -19.69 2.26 4.30
N ILE A 80 -18.50 1.68 4.50
CA ILE A 80 -17.40 2.29 5.25
C ILE A 80 -16.90 3.56 4.56
N LEU A 81 -16.75 3.52 3.23
CA LEU A 81 -16.30 4.66 2.43
C LEU A 81 -17.34 5.80 2.44
N GLN A 82 -18.61 5.48 2.23
CA GLN A 82 -19.70 6.47 2.27
C GLN A 82 -19.81 7.17 3.63
N ALA A 83 -19.36 6.52 4.70
CA ALA A 83 -19.35 7.09 6.04
C ALA A 83 -18.15 8.01 6.34
N GLY A 84 -17.29 8.29 5.36
CA GLY A 84 -16.13 9.20 5.49
C GLY A 84 -14.93 8.57 6.19
N CYS A 85 -14.73 7.26 6.02
CA CYS A 85 -13.62 6.54 6.67
C CYS A 85 -12.25 7.01 6.17
N ILE A 86 -12.11 7.47 4.92
CA ILE A 86 -10.82 7.92 4.38
C ILE A 86 -10.34 9.18 5.10
N GLU A 87 -11.20 10.18 5.26
CA GLU A 87 -10.89 11.42 5.96
C GLU A 87 -10.58 11.15 7.44
N MET A 88 -11.32 10.21 8.04
CA MET A 88 -11.08 9.77 9.40
C MET A 88 -9.72 9.08 9.54
N LEU A 89 -9.37 8.18 8.62
CA LEU A 89 -8.09 7.49 8.60
C LEU A 89 -6.92 8.46 8.49
N VAL A 90 -7.00 9.44 7.57
CA VAL A 90 -6.00 10.50 7.42
C VAL A 90 -5.82 11.28 8.73
N ARG A 91 -6.92 11.73 9.33
CA ARG A 91 -6.91 12.49 10.59
C ARG A 91 -6.25 11.69 11.71
N VAL A 92 -6.58 10.40 11.84
CA VAL A 92 -6.03 9.54 12.89
C VAL A 92 -4.52 9.34 12.72
N MET A 93 -4.06 9.05 11.50
CA MET A 93 -2.63 8.92 11.22
C MET A 93 -1.85 10.21 11.54
N GLN A 94 -2.45 11.37 11.28
CA GLN A 94 -1.86 12.68 11.58
C GLN A 94 -1.88 13.03 13.07
N THR A 95 -2.92 12.61 13.80
CA THR A 95 -3.09 12.92 15.23
C THR A 95 -2.19 12.06 16.10
N TRP A 96 -1.95 10.81 15.69
CA TRP A 96 -1.20 9.82 16.47
C TRP A 96 0.05 9.32 15.75
N PRO A 97 0.95 10.22 15.31
CA PRO A 97 2.11 9.86 14.53
C PRO A 97 3.05 8.90 15.27
N ASP A 98 3.22 9.10 16.58
CA ASP A 98 4.19 8.38 17.42
C ASP A 98 3.61 7.11 18.06
N GLU A 99 2.32 6.81 17.83
CA GLU A 99 1.69 5.58 18.34
C GLU A 99 1.77 4.45 17.32
N ALA A 100 2.74 3.55 17.51
CA ALA A 100 3.01 2.47 16.55
C ALA A 100 1.79 1.57 16.30
N ARG A 101 0.98 1.29 17.32
CA ARG A 101 -0.25 0.48 17.16
C ARG A 101 -1.29 1.19 16.28
N VAL A 102 -1.44 2.50 16.43
CA VAL A 102 -2.35 3.29 15.59
C VAL A 102 -1.86 3.26 14.14
N GLN A 103 -0.57 3.50 13.92
CA GLN A 103 0.02 3.48 12.58
C GLN A 103 -0.04 2.09 11.93
N HIS A 104 0.17 1.02 12.69
CA HIS A 104 0.01 -0.35 12.22
C HIS A 104 -1.39 -0.57 11.65
N PHE A 105 -2.43 -0.34 12.46
CA PHE A 105 -3.80 -0.61 12.03
C PHE A 105 -4.28 0.36 10.95
N ALA A 106 -3.78 1.60 10.94
CA ALA A 106 -4.04 2.53 9.85
C ALA A 106 -3.43 2.05 8.53
N CYS A 107 -2.16 1.63 8.52
CA CYS A 107 -1.53 1.06 7.33
C CYS A 107 -2.25 -0.20 6.84
N MET A 108 -2.69 -1.08 7.76
CA MET A 108 -3.49 -2.26 7.43
C MET A 108 -4.81 -1.87 6.76
N ALA A 109 -5.52 -0.89 7.32
CA ALA A 109 -6.77 -0.38 6.75
C ALA A 109 -6.55 0.23 5.36
N VAL A 110 -5.46 0.99 5.15
CA VAL A 110 -5.08 1.51 3.82
C VAL A 110 -4.83 0.37 2.84
N SER A 111 -4.11 -0.68 3.25
CA SER A 111 -3.81 -1.83 2.39
C SER A 111 -5.09 -2.51 1.91
N ASN A 112 -6.04 -2.79 2.82
CA ASN A 112 -7.31 -3.43 2.47
C ASN A 112 -8.22 -2.52 1.62
N LEU A 113 -8.36 -1.24 1.98
CA LEU A 113 -9.16 -0.29 1.21
C LEU A 113 -8.58 -0.08 -0.20
N GLY A 114 -7.25 -0.15 -0.33
CA GLY A 114 -6.53 -0.01 -1.59
C GLY A 114 -6.69 -1.20 -2.55
N HIS A 115 -7.45 -2.24 -2.23
CA HIS A 115 -7.72 -3.33 -3.19
C HIS A 115 -8.58 -2.86 -4.38
N ASP A 116 -9.54 -1.96 -4.14
CA ASP A 116 -10.39 -1.37 -5.18
C ASP A 116 -9.67 -0.23 -5.92
N ASP A 117 -9.84 -0.13 -7.25
CA ASP A 117 -9.13 0.85 -8.07
C ASP A 117 -9.58 2.29 -7.81
N SER A 118 -10.87 2.51 -7.55
CA SER A 118 -11.39 3.85 -7.26
C SER A 118 -10.87 4.37 -5.91
N ASN A 119 -10.76 3.46 -4.93
CA ASN A 119 -10.22 3.78 -3.60
C ASN A 119 -8.75 4.18 -3.66
N LYS A 120 -7.92 3.48 -4.46
CA LYS A 120 -6.49 3.83 -4.63
C LYS A 120 -6.32 5.29 -5.04
N VAL A 121 -7.15 5.75 -5.97
CA VAL A 121 -7.11 7.14 -6.47
C VAL A 121 -7.49 8.11 -5.36
N GLN A 122 -8.56 7.82 -4.61
CA GLN A 122 -9.02 8.71 -3.54
C GLN A 122 -8.02 8.79 -2.39
N LEU A 123 -7.49 7.65 -1.93
CA LEU A 123 -6.44 7.56 -0.91
C LEU A 123 -5.20 8.38 -1.31
N GLY A 124 -4.77 8.26 -2.57
CA GLY A 124 -3.67 9.06 -3.12
C GLY A 124 -3.94 10.56 -3.07
N LYS A 125 -5.12 10.99 -3.53
CA LYS A 125 -5.52 12.41 -3.55
C LYS A 125 -5.52 13.08 -2.18
N VAL A 126 -5.86 12.34 -1.13
CA VAL A 126 -5.87 12.87 0.26
C VAL A 126 -4.52 12.72 0.97
N GLY A 127 -3.46 12.34 0.25
CA GLY A 127 -2.08 12.31 0.77
C GLY A 127 -1.70 11.09 1.59
N VAL A 128 -2.47 9.98 1.51
CA VAL A 128 -2.18 8.75 2.26
C VAL A 128 -0.81 8.17 1.93
N ASN A 129 -0.33 8.30 0.69
CA ASN A 129 1.00 7.87 0.28
C ASN A 129 2.11 8.41 1.23
N ARG A 130 2.03 9.71 1.57
CA ARG A 130 2.98 10.38 2.47
C ARG A 130 2.84 9.94 3.91
N LEU A 131 1.60 9.70 4.35
CA LEU A 131 1.34 9.22 5.71
C LEU A 131 1.89 7.81 5.91
N VAL A 132 1.72 6.91 4.94
CA VAL A 132 2.26 5.55 5.01
C VAL A 132 3.79 5.56 5.03
N VAL A 133 4.44 6.28 4.12
CA VAL A 133 5.91 6.40 4.11
C VAL A 133 6.43 7.06 5.39
N GLY A 134 5.75 8.09 5.89
CA GLY A 134 6.08 8.75 7.15
C GLY A 134 5.94 7.82 8.36
N ALA A 135 4.90 7.00 8.40
CA ALA A 135 4.67 6.00 9.45
C ALA A 135 5.78 4.94 9.46
N MET A 136 6.11 4.37 8.29
CA MET A 136 7.22 3.43 8.14
C MET A 136 8.55 4.06 8.57
N ASN A 137 8.80 5.30 8.18
CA ASN A 137 10.04 6.01 8.53
C ASN A 137 10.15 6.33 10.03
N ARG A 138 9.04 6.61 10.70
CA ARG A 138 9.02 6.92 12.14
C ARG A 138 9.12 5.64 12.99
N HIS A 139 8.49 4.56 12.54
CA HIS A 139 8.42 3.27 13.24
C HIS A 139 9.28 2.19 12.55
N ARG A 140 10.51 2.55 12.18
CA ARG A 140 11.44 1.68 11.41
C ARG A 140 11.69 0.33 12.04
N ASP A 141 11.69 0.25 13.36
CA ASP A 141 11.99 -0.98 14.10
C ASP A 141 10.74 -1.75 14.52
N HIS A 142 9.54 -1.29 14.16
CA HIS A 142 8.29 -2.00 14.42
C HIS A 142 7.88 -2.84 13.20
N SER A 143 8.14 -4.14 13.23
CA SER A 143 7.89 -5.06 12.10
C SER A 143 6.47 -4.97 11.54
N GLY A 144 5.44 -4.92 12.40
CA GLY A 144 4.05 -4.83 11.94
C GLY A 144 3.71 -3.54 11.17
N VAL A 145 4.31 -2.39 11.52
CA VAL A 145 4.13 -1.16 10.74
C VAL A 145 4.82 -1.29 9.38
N GLN A 146 6.01 -1.90 9.35
CA GLN A 146 6.73 -2.16 8.11
C GLN A 146 5.97 -3.12 7.19
N GLU A 147 5.46 -4.23 7.73
CA GLU A 147 4.66 -5.21 6.99
C GLU A 147 3.44 -4.56 6.34
N GLN A 148 2.61 -3.89 7.15
CA GLN A 148 1.37 -3.28 6.68
C GLN A 148 1.65 -2.07 5.77
N GLY A 149 2.71 -1.32 6.05
CA GLY A 149 3.18 -0.21 5.22
C GLY A 149 3.62 -0.69 3.83
N CYS A 150 4.45 -1.74 3.75
CA CYS A 150 4.82 -2.37 2.49
C CYS A 150 3.59 -2.86 1.72
N GLY A 151 2.63 -3.51 2.39
CA GLY A 151 1.39 -3.98 1.77
C GLY A 151 0.53 -2.84 1.22
N ALA A 152 0.41 -1.74 1.98
CA ALA A 152 -0.27 -0.54 1.53
C ALA A 152 0.40 0.08 0.29
N LEU A 153 1.73 0.25 0.29
CA LEU A 153 2.46 0.78 -0.86
C LEU A 153 2.37 -0.13 -2.08
N ALA A 154 2.36 -1.45 -1.89
CA ALA A 154 2.18 -2.40 -2.99
C ALA A 154 0.83 -2.23 -3.69
N ASN A 155 -0.25 -2.06 -2.92
CA ASN A 155 -1.59 -1.88 -3.47
C ASN A 155 -1.78 -0.49 -4.09
N LEU A 156 -1.31 0.56 -3.42
CA LEU A 156 -1.43 1.94 -3.91
C LEU A 156 -0.62 2.16 -5.20
N SER A 157 0.57 1.56 -5.32
CA SER A 157 1.44 1.69 -6.50
C SER A 157 0.91 0.99 -7.75
N ILE A 158 -0.20 0.24 -7.69
CA ILE A 158 -0.88 -0.25 -8.90
C ILE A 158 -1.37 0.94 -9.75
N HIS A 159 -1.78 2.04 -9.12
CA HIS A 159 -2.18 3.25 -9.82
C HIS A 159 -0.97 4.12 -10.16
N ALA A 160 -0.82 4.51 -11.43
CA ALA A 160 0.39 5.20 -11.93
C ALA A 160 0.72 6.52 -11.20
N SER A 161 -0.29 7.33 -10.86
CA SER A 161 -0.04 8.59 -10.12
C SER A 161 0.52 8.33 -8.73
N ASN A 162 0.00 7.31 -8.05
CA ASN A 162 0.46 6.92 -6.71
C ASN A 162 1.85 6.31 -6.79
N MET A 163 2.11 5.44 -7.78
CA MET A 163 3.46 4.89 -8.01
C MET A 163 4.49 6.01 -8.16
N ASN A 164 4.18 7.03 -8.97
CA ASN A 164 5.07 8.17 -9.18
C ASN A 164 5.27 9.00 -7.92
N GLU A 165 4.21 9.29 -7.17
CA GLU A 165 4.32 10.03 -5.92
C GLU A 165 5.11 9.24 -4.87
N ILE A 166 4.77 7.95 -4.65
CA ILE A 166 5.44 7.07 -3.68
C ILE A 166 6.93 7.00 -4.00
N ALA A 167 7.30 6.89 -5.28
CA ALA A 167 8.68 7.03 -5.68
C ALA A 167 9.22 8.41 -5.25
N GLN A 168 8.67 9.53 -5.72
CA GLN A 168 9.17 10.87 -5.41
C GLN A 168 9.42 11.15 -3.91
N ILE A 169 8.60 10.58 -3.02
CA ILE A 169 8.71 10.79 -1.55
C ILE A 169 9.64 9.78 -0.85
N GLY A 170 10.37 8.94 -1.58
CA GLY A 170 11.34 8.01 -1.01
C GLY A 170 10.77 6.64 -0.60
N GLY A 171 9.58 6.28 -1.10
CA GLY A 171 8.90 5.04 -0.72
C GLY A 171 9.61 3.77 -1.19
N ILE A 172 10.32 3.80 -2.33
CA ILE A 172 11.11 2.65 -2.81
C ILE A 172 12.24 2.35 -1.83
N GLU A 173 12.99 3.36 -1.43
CA GLU A 173 14.07 3.26 -0.46
C GLU A 173 13.54 2.77 0.90
N MET A 174 12.35 3.25 1.30
CA MET A 174 11.70 2.82 2.53
C MET A 174 11.35 1.34 2.52
N VAL A 175 10.85 0.81 1.40
CA VAL A 175 10.56 -0.63 1.27
C VAL A 175 11.84 -1.48 1.34
N VAL A 176 12.95 -1.00 0.76
CA VAL A 176 14.25 -1.69 0.85
C VAL A 176 14.80 -1.65 2.28
N ASP A 177 14.72 -0.51 2.97
CA ASP A 177 15.12 -0.39 4.39
C ASP A 177 14.29 -1.30 5.30
N ALA A 178 12.97 -1.38 5.07
CA ALA A 178 12.07 -2.29 5.78
C ALA A 178 12.49 -3.75 5.63
N LEU A 179 12.77 -4.19 4.39
CA LEU A 179 13.22 -5.55 4.11
C LEU A 179 14.58 -5.86 4.73
N LYS A 180 15.50 -4.89 4.72
CA LYS A 180 16.82 -5.02 5.36
C LYS A 180 16.72 -5.17 6.87
N ARG A 181 15.92 -4.34 7.53
CA ARG A 181 15.77 -4.33 9.00
C ARG A 181 15.01 -5.54 9.53
N HIS A 182 13.98 -5.97 8.81
CA HIS A 182 13.07 -7.05 9.23
C HIS A 182 13.19 -8.28 8.35
N MET A 183 14.40 -8.62 7.92
CA MET A 183 14.67 -9.69 6.96
C MET A 183 14.14 -11.06 7.41
N GLN A 184 13.95 -11.28 8.71
CA GLN A 184 13.43 -12.53 9.27
C GLN A 184 11.90 -12.54 9.45
N HIS A 185 11.19 -11.43 9.19
CA HIS A 185 9.76 -11.33 9.40
C HIS A 185 8.98 -11.71 8.13
N PRO A 186 8.25 -12.85 8.09
CA PRO A 186 7.65 -13.37 6.86
C PRO A 186 6.72 -12.37 6.15
N GLY A 187 5.85 -11.69 6.90
CA GLY A 187 4.95 -10.69 6.32
C GLY A 187 5.67 -9.48 5.72
N VAL A 188 6.84 -9.09 6.26
CA VAL A 188 7.65 -8.02 5.65
C VAL A 188 8.31 -8.53 4.38
N GLN A 189 8.84 -9.76 4.40
CA GLN A 189 9.43 -10.38 3.21
C GLN A 189 8.43 -10.40 2.05
N GLU A 190 7.22 -10.91 2.28
CA GLU A 190 6.16 -11.01 1.27
C GLU A 190 5.75 -9.63 0.75
N ASN A 191 5.33 -8.73 1.65
CA ASN A 191 4.78 -7.44 1.26
C ASN A 191 5.83 -6.52 0.64
N ALA A 192 7.08 -6.53 1.14
CA ALA A 192 8.15 -5.73 0.57
C ALA A 192 8.54 -6.24 -0.81
N CYS A 193 8.72 -7.56 -0.99
CA CYS A 193 8.99 -8.14 -2.30
C CYS A 193 7.86 -7.83 -3.29
N PHE A 194 6.61 -7.92 -2.85
CA PHE A 194 5.47 -7.56 -3.69
C PHE A 194 5.46 -6.08 -4.07
N ALA A 195 5.70 -5.16 -3.12
CA ALA A 195 5.82 -3.73 -3.41
C ALA A 195 6.94 -3.45 -4.42
N LEU A 196 8.15 -3.99 -4.21
CA LEU A 196 9.28 -3.86 -5.13
C LEU A 196 8.95 -4.41 -6.53
N SER A 197 8.17 -5.49 -6.61
CA SER A 197 7.73 -6.06 -7.89
C SER A 197 6.87 -5.09 -8.71
N LYS A 198 6.07 -4.23 -8.04
CA LYS A 198 5.24 -3.23 -8.72
C LYS A 198 6.08 -2.14 -9.37
N PHE A 199 7.12 -1.67 -8.68
CA PHE A 199 8.02 -0.64 -9.20
C PHE A 199 8.89 -1.13 -10.36
N ILE A 200 9.17 -2.43 -10.46
CA ILE A 200 10.01 -3.01 -11.52
C ILE A 200 9.22 -3.67 -12.66
N ALA A 201 7.90 -3.82 -12.53
CA ALA A 201 7.04 -4.44 -13.53
C ALA A 201 7.06 -3.67 -14.86
N MET A 202 7.08 -2.33 -14.78
CA MET A 202 7.18 -1.44 -15.94
C MET A 202 8.63 -1.03 -16.18
N PRO A 203 9.11 -0.95 -17.44
CA PRO A 203 10.45 -0.45 -17.74
C PRO A 203 10.62 0.99 -17.26
N ASN A 204 11.26 1.17 -16.11
CA ASN A 204 11.58 2.48 -15.55
C ASN A 204 12.99 2.45 -14.93
N GLU A 205 13.97 2.96 -15.69
CA GLU A 205 15.36 2.94 -15.24
C GLU A 205 15.59 3.80 -14.00
N ALA A 206 14.83 4.89 -13.83
CA ALA A 206 14.93 5.70 -12.62
C ALA A 206 14.52 4.89 -11.38
N TYR A 207 13.48 4.05 -11.45
CA TYR A 207 13.08 3.20 -10.32
C TYR A 207 14.08 2.09 -10.06
N ARG A 208 14.61 1.44 -11.12
CA ARG A 208 15.70 0.47 -10.96
C ARG A 208 16.93 1.10 -10.30
N GLN A 209 17.35 2.27 -10.76
CA GLN A 209 18.51 2.94 -10.21
C GLN A 209 18.32 3.30 -8.74
N ARG A 210 17.11 3.70 -8.35
CA ARG A 210 16.77 3.96 -6.94
C ARG A 210 16.80 2.70 -6.09
N MET A 211 16.21 1.60 -6.56
CA MET A 211 16.31 0.30 -5.89
C MET A 211 17.78 -0.14 -5.72
N ARG A 212 18.61 -0.02 -6.77
CA ARG A 212 20.05 -0.34 -6.69
C ARG A 212 20.77 0.56 -5.70
N SER A 213 20.55 1.87 -5.76
CA SER A 213 21.19 2.84 -4.87
C SER A 213 20.77 2.66 -3.41
N ALA A 214 19.57 2.14 -3.17
CA ALA A 214 19.08 1.76 -1.84
C ALA A 214 19.68 0.44 -1.31
N GLY A 215 20.47 -0.28 -2.12
CA GLY A 215 21.07 -1.57 -1.74
C GLY A 215 20.18 -2.79 -1.98
N ALA A 216 19.15 -2.69 -2.83
CA ALA A 216 18.21 -3.80 -3.05
C ALA A 216 18.89 -5.10 -3.54
N LEU A 217 19.97 -5.00 -4.32
CA LEU A 217 20.70 -6.18 -4.81
C LEU A 217 21.34 -7.00 -3.68
N GLU A 218 21.96 -6.32 -2.71
CA GLU A 218 22.57 -6.94 -1.53
C GLU A 218 21.48 -7.56 -0.65
N VAL A 219 20.46 -6.77 -0.29
CA VAL A 219 19.36 -7.20 0.58
C VAL A 219 18.61 -8.40 0.00
N LEU A 220 18.29 -8.39 -1.31
CA LEU A 220 17.62 -9.50 -1.96
C LEU A 220 18.53 -10.73 -2.11
N GLY A 221 19.84 -10.53 -2.27
CA GLY A 221 20.82 -11.61 -2.29
C GLY A 221 20.91 -12.35 -0.95
N GLU A 222 21.00 -11.58 0.15
CA GLU A 222 20.97 -12.13 1.52
C GLU A 222 19.65 -12.85 1.81
N LEU A 223 18.52 -12.20 1.48
CA LEU A 223 17.19 -12.77 1.67
C LEU A 223 17.03 -14.09 0.91
N GLY A 224 17.54 -14.17 -0.33
CA GLY A 224 17.50 -15.38 -1.16
C GLY A 224 18.27 -16.58 -0.57
N GLY A 225 19.17 -16.35 0.39
CA GLY A 225 19.88 -17.38 1.14
C GLY A 225 19.08 -17.97 2.31
N LEU A 226 17.95 -17.36 2.69
CA LEU A 226 17.11 -17.83 3.79
C LEU A 226 16.13 -18.94 3.33
N ASN A 227 15.54 -19.64 4.30
CA ASN A 227 14.44 -20.58 4.07
C ASN A 227 13.12 -19.82 3.94
N LEU A 228 12.87 -19.28 2.75
CA LEU A 228 11.68 -18.48 2.43
C LEU A 228 10.51 -19.36 1.99
N ASP A 229 9.31 -18.80 2.10
CA ASP A 229 8.16 -19.30 1.36
C ASP A 229 8.44 -19.32 -0.16
N PHE A 230 7.81 -20.26 -0.86
CA PHE A 230 8.01 -20.47 -2.29
C PHE A 230 7.76 -19.20 -3.11
N ASP A 231 6.69 -18.47 -2.82
CA ASP A 231 6.28 -17.29 -3.60
C ASP A 231 7.28 -16.13 -3.40
N VAL A 232 7.73 -15.92 -2.16
CA VAL A 232 8.76 -14.94 -1.83
C VAL A 232 10.08 -15.30 -2.54
N LYS A 233 10.49 -16.56 -2.49
CA LYS A 233 11.72 -17.04 -3.15
C LYS A 233 11.68 -16.82 -4.66
N LEU A 234 10.54 -17.08 -5.30
CA LEU A 234 10.35 -16.82 -6.73
C LEU A 234 10.42 -15.31 -7.01
N CYS A 235 9.74 -14.50 -6.20
CA CYS A 235 9.74 -13.05 -6.35
C CYS A 235 11.17 -12.48 -6.24
N VAL A 236 11.95 -12.89 -5.24
CA VAL A 236 13.35 -12.49 -5.06
C VAL A 236 14.20 -12.78 -6.32
N ARG A 237 14.07 -13.98 -6.91
CA ARG A 237 14.79 -14.34 -8.14
C ARG A 237 14.41 -13.43 -9.31
N VAL A 238 13.12 -13.12 -9.46
CA VAL A 238 12.63 -12.22 -10.51
C VAL A 238 13.13 -10.80 -10.30
N LEU A 239 13.08 -10.29 -9.07
CA LEU A 239 13.59 -8.96 -8.71
C LEU A 239 15.09 -8.85 -9.01
N LEU A 240 15.91 -9.81 -8.56
CA LEU A 240 17.35 -9.83 -8.82
C LEU A 240 17.65 -9.87 -10.32
N ARG A 241 16.94 -10.71 -11.09
CA ARG A 241 17.08 -10.76 -12.56
C ARG A 241 16.78 -9.40 -13.18
N ARG A 242 15.63 -8.80 -12.88
CA ARG A 242 15.19 -7.53 -13.47
C ARG A 242 16.04 -6.34 -13.04
N LEU A 243 16.61 -6.36 -11.85
CA LEU A 243 17.56 -5.33 -11.39
C LEU A 243 18.91 -5.42 -12.11
N ASN A 244 19.31 -6.62 -12.54
CA ASN A 244 20.55 -6.86 -13.29
C ASN A 244 20.39 -6.70 -14.80
N GLU A 245 19.16 -6.60 -15.32
CA GLU A 245 18.93 -6.22 -16.72
C GLU A 245 19.48 -4.80 -16.96
N GLN A 246 20.48 -4.69 -17.86
CA GLN A 246 20.93 -3.39 -18.34
C GLN A 246 19.86 -2.85 -19.30
N GLY A 247 19.47 -1.58 -19.12
CA GLY A 247 18.66 -0.88 -20.13
C GLY A 247 19.38 -0.87 -21.48
N PRO A 248 18.66 -0.63 -22.59
CA PRO A 248 19.34 -0.43 -23.87
C PRO A 248 20.41 0.67 -23.71
N PRO A 249 21.61 0.49 -24.28
CA PRO A 249 22.68 1.46 -24.15
C PRO A 249 22.16 2.84 -24.56
N VAL A 250 22.33 3.84 -23.68
CA VAL A 250 22.04 5.23 -24.03
C VAL A 250 22.97 5.58 -25.18
N PRO A 251 22.47 5.88 -26.40
CA PRO A 251 23.35 6.27 -27.49
C PRO A 251 24.12 7.51 -27.03
N PRO A 252 25.43 7.59 -27.32
CA PRO A 252 26.22 8.75 -26.92
C PRO A 252 25.56 10.01 -27.47
N VAL A 253 25.42 11.01 -26.60
CA VAL A 253 24.97 12.35 -26.99
C VAL A 253 25.94 12.82 -28.05
N GLN A 254 25.54 12.75 -29.33
CA GLN A 254 26.29 13.39 -30.40
C GLN A 254 26.26 14.88 -30.09
N SER A 255 27.40 15.41 -29.68
CA SER A 255 27.65 16.84 -29.55
C SER A 255 27.31 17.49 -30.89
N GLN A 256 26.10 18.02 -31.02
CA GLN A 256 25.71 18.82 -32.17
C GLN A 256 26.61 20.05 -32.17
N GLN A 257 27.48 20.15 -33.17
CA GLN A 257 28.19 21.38 -33.48
C GLN A 257 27.15 22.48 -33.74
N PRO A 258 27.41 23.72 -33.29
CA PRO A 258 26.47 24.82 -33.52
C PRO A 258 26.28 25.04 -35.03
N PRO A 259 25.05 25.37 -35.48
CA PRO A 259 24.76 25.51 -36.90
C PRO A 259 25.59 26.64 -37.52
N GLN A 260 26.31 26.33 -38.60
CA GLN A 260 26.92 27.35 -39.45
C GLN A 260 25.84 28.22 -40.08
N GLN A 261 25.98 29.53 -39.93
CA GLN A 261 25.14 30.54 -40.56
C GLN A 261 25.31 30.48 -42.09
N GLY A 262 24.36 29.84 -42.76
CA GLY A 262 24.20 29.89 -44.22
C GLY A 262 23.05 30.83 -44.59
N GLN A 263 23.38 31.88 -45.32
CA GLN A 263 22.48 32.93 -45.80
C GLN A 263 21.33 32.37 -46.68
N GLY A 264 20.13 32.93 -46.53
CA GLY A 264 19.00 32.68 -47.45
C GLY A 264 19.30 33.18 -48.89
N PRO A 265 18.41 32.92 -49.89
CA PRO A 265 17.05 33.48 -49.82
C PRO A 265 15.91 32.67 -50.50
N ALA A 266 14.70 33.18 -50.26
CA ALA A 266 13.49 33.22 -51.11
C ALA A 266 12.64 31.95 -51.36
N ALA A 267 11.44 31.96 -50.76
CA ALA A 267 10.20 31.37 -51.28
C ALA A 267 9.61 32.29 -52.39
N PRO A 268 8.56 31.94 -53.18
CA PRO A 268 7.52 30.92 -52.92
C PRO A 268 7.01 30.11 -54.13
N GLY A 269 6.18 29.10 -53.86
CA GLY A 269 5.37 28.42 -54.89
C GLY A 269 4.40 27.43 -54.27
N ALA A 270 3.12 27.79 -54.26
CA ALA A 270 2.00 27.00 -53.77
C ALA A 270 1.72 25.77 -54.67
N GLY A 271 1.28 24.66 -54.06
CA GLY A 271 0.79 23.49 -54.79
C GLY A 271 0.28 22.40 -53.85
N ALA A 272 -1.01 22.11 -53.95
CA ALA A 272 -1.78 21.15 -53.17
C ALA A 272 -1.26 19.70 -53.27
N ASN A 273 -1.40 18.91 -52.20
CA ASN A 273 -2.45 17.88 -52.08
C ASN A 273 -2.20 16.89 -50.93
N SER A 274 -3.32 16.57 -50.26
CA SER A 274 -3.74 15.26 -49.75
C SER A 274 -3.02 14.56 -48.58
N ALA A 275 -3.89 14.09 -47.69
CA ALA A 275 -3.89 12.78 -47.03
C ALA A 275 -3.46 12.67 -45.55
N ALA A 276 -4.46 12.28 -44.76
CA ALA A 276 -4.41 11.29 -43.69
C ALA A 276 -3.65 11.61 -42.39
N PHE A 277 -4.41 11.96 -41.34
CA PHE A 277 -4.08 11.56 -39.97
C PHE A 277 -5.25 10.80 -39.36
N GLY A 278 -5.24 9.48 -39.56
CA GLY A 278 -6.00 8.54 -38.75
C GLY A 278 -5.27 8.34 -37.42
N VAL A 279 -5.91 8.72 -36.32
CA VAL A 279 -5.48 8.41 -34.96
C VAL A 279 -5.62 6.90 -34.77
N ARG A 280 -4.49 6.18 -34.78
CA ARG A 280 -4.46 4.77 -34.37
C ARG A 280 -4.17 4.69 -32.88
N SER A 281 -5.23 4.39 -32.13
CA SER A 281 -5.18 3.84 -30.78
C SER A 281 -4.29 2.60 -30.76
N GLN A 282 -3.21 2.62 -29.99
CA GLN A 282 -2.53 1.40 -29.57
C GLN A 282 -3.22 0.89 -28.30
N GLN A 283 -4.29 0.13 -28.50
CA GLN A 283 -4.63 -0.97 -27.61
C GLN A 283 -3.75 -2.16 -27.98
N GLY A 284 -3.17 -2.81 -26.98
CA GLY A 284 -2.54 -4.13 -27.14
C GLY A 284 -1.08 -4.13 -26.74
N ILE A 285 -0.82 -4.54 -25.49
CA ILE A 285 0.17 -5.52 -25.02
C ILE A 285 0.31 -5.23 -23.51
N GLY A 286 -0.53 -5.88 -22.72
CA GLY A 286 -0.52 -5.73 -21.26
C GLY A 286 -1.33 -6.79 -20.52
N GLN A 287 -1.75 -7.86 -21.21
CA GLN A 287 -2.45 -8.98 -20.59
C GLN A 287 -1.51 -10.18 -20.61
N GLY A 288 -0.91 -10.48 -19.47
CA GLY A 288 -0.02 -11.64 -19.35
C GLY A 288 0.63 -11.85 -17.99
N PHE A 289 0.66 -10.83 -17.11
CA PHE A 289 1.33 -10.95 -15.80
C PHE A 289 0.50 -10.47 -14.60
N SER A 290 -0.73 -10.00 -14.81
CA SER A 290 -1.62 -9.48 -13.76
C SER A 290 -2.43 -10.55 -13.03
N GLN A 291 -2.42 -11.82 -13.46
CA GLN A 291 -3.26 -12.87 -12.86
C GLN A 291 -2.52 -13.87 -11.94
N GLY A 292 -1.22 -13.70 -11.69
CA GLY A 292 -0.42 -14.70 -10.96
C GLY A 292 -0.04 -14.40 -9.51
N PHE A 293 -0.26 -13.18 -9.02
CA PHE A 293 0.15 -12.75 -7.68
C PHE A 293 -0.97 -11.94 -7.02
N GLY A 294 -2.10 -12.61 -6.76
CA GLY A 294 -3.14 -12.07 -5.89
C GLY A 294 -2.69 -12.22 -4.44
N MET A 295 -2.55 -11.10 -3.73
CA MET A 295 -2.45 -11.11 -2.27
C MET A 295 -3.63 -11.92 -1.72
N ARG A 296 -3.36 -12.92 -0.88
CA ARG A 296 -4.44 -13.47 -0.05
C ARG A 296 -4.93 -12.29 0.81
N PRO A 297 -6.24 -12.08 0.96
CA PRO A 297 -6.73 -11.08 1.92
C PRO A 297 -6.05 -11.38 3.26
N ASN A 298 -5.43 -10.36 3.87
CA ASN A 298 -4.73 -10.48 5.15
C ASN A 298 -5.68 -11.06 6.20
N GLY A 299 -5.62 -12.38 6.30
CA GLY A 299 -6.52 -13.25 7.01
C GLY A 299 -5.72 -14.51 7.25
N VAL A 300 -5.02 -14.50 8.39
CA VAL A 300 -4.16 -15.58 8.90
C VAL A 300 -2.76 -15.64 8.28
N VAL A 301 -1.82 -14.91 8.87
CA VAL A 301 -0.45 -15.43 9.04
C VAL A 301 -0.35 -15.91 10.48
N GLY A 302 -0.34 -17.22 10.65
CA GLY A 302 -0.09 -17.89 11.93
C GLY A 302 1.36 -17.67 12.36
N GLY A 303 1.64 -16.48 12.93
CA GLY A 303 2.83 -16.23 13.72
C GLY A 303 2.53 -16.57 15.17
N GLN A 304 2.97 -17.73 15.65
CA GLN A 304 2.99 -18.06 17.07
C GLN A 304 3.95 -17.12 17.81
N HIS A 305 3.51 -15.91 18.18
CA HIS A 305 4.14 -15.11 19.23
C HIS A 305 3.04 -14.46 20.07
N GLY A 306 2.76 -15.07 21.23
CA GLY A 306 2.20 -14.41 22.40
C GLY A 306 0.82 -13.76 22.25
N ALA A 307 -0.21 -14.56 21.94
CA ALA A 307 -1.56 -14.22 22.40
C ALA A 307 -1.56 -14.30 23.93
N ALA A 308 -1.26 -13.18 24.60
CA ALA A 308 -1.67 -13.00 25.98
C ALA A 308 -3.20 -12.95 25.98
N VAL A 309 -3.80 -14.12 26.18
CA VAL A 309 -5.18 -14.26 26.60
C VAL A 309 -5.30 -13.41 27.87
N VAL A 310 -5.98 -12.28 27.79
CA VAL A 310 -6.40 -11.54 28.97
C VAL A 310 -7.41 -12.44 29.66
N GLY A 311 -6.90 -13.21 30.62
CA GLY A 311 -7.68 -14.09 31.47
C GLY A 311 -8.72 -13.26 32.22
N LEU A 312 -9.97 -13.67 32.07
CA LEU A 312 -11.09 -13.24 32.90
C LEU A 312 -10.83 -13.60 34.36
N ALA A 313 -10.77 -12.58 35.21
CA ALA A 313 -11.20 -12.61 36.60
C ALA A 313 -11.76 -11.23 36.95
#